data_AF-A0A418XDS7-F1
#
_entry.id   AF-A0A418XDS7-F1
#
_cell.length_a   1.000
_cell.length_b   1.000
_cell.length_c   1.000
_cell.angle_alpha   90.00
_cell.angle_beta   90.00
_cell.angle_gamma   90.00
#
_symmetry.space_group_name_H-M   'P 1'
#
loop_
_entity.id
_entity.type
_entity.pdbx_description
1 polymer ?
#
loop_
_entity_poly.entity_id
_entity_poly.type
_entity_poly.pdbx_seq_one_letter_code
_entity_poly.pdbx_strand_id
1 'polypeptide(L)' 'YSGFVGPISPKGKTHLYVSLRCMNILDDGSCELYAGGGLLKESEMEKEWKETEAKMQTILSVL' A
#
# COMPACT_ATOMS: atom_id res chain seq x y z
N TYR A 1 5.58 -2.02 -4.10
CA TYR A 1 5.01 -1.48 -2.85
C TYR A 1 5.95 -0.41 -2.27
N SER A 2 5.41 0.59 -1.56
CA SER A 2 6.14 1.71 -0.88
C SER A 2 7.09 2.57 -1.74
N GLY A 3 7.08 2.40 -3.05
CA GLY A 3 7.72 3.30 -4.02
C GLY A 3 6.80 4.47 -4.43
N PHE A 4 7.14 5.13 -5.54
CA PHE A 4 6.37 6.23 -6.11
C PHE A 4 5.72 5.83 -7.44
N VAL A 5 4.49 6.29 -7.67
CA VAL A 5 3.77 6.14 -8.94
C VAL A 5 3.16 7.47 -9.33
N GLY A 6 3.17 7.79 -10.62
CA GLY A 6 2.47 8.95 -11.14
C GLY A 6 3.08 9.48 -12.43
N PRO A 7 2.38 10.40 -13.11
CA PRO A 7 2.81 10.92 -14.41
C PRO A 7 3.97 11.91 -14.27
N ILE A 8 4.96 11.77 -15.16
CA ILE A 8 6.11 12.68 -15.26
C ILE A 8 5.86 13.68 -16.39
N SER A 9 5.89 14.96 -16.05
CA SER A 9 5.74 16.10 -16.98
C SER A 9 4.58 16.02 -18.02
N PRO A 10 3.34 15.60 -17.68
CA PRO A 10 2.23 15.63 -18.65
C PRO A 10 1.95 17.02 -19.25
N LYS A 11 2.25 18.11 -18.50
CA LYS A 11 2.17 19.52 -18.94
C LYS A 11 3.16 20.42 -18.16
N GLY A 12 4.39 19.95 -17.93
CA GLY A 12 5.40 20.68 -17.14
C GLY A 12 5.20 20.62 -15.62
N LYS A 13 4.28 19.76 -15.13
CA LYS A 13 4.10 19.44 -13.72
C LYS A 13 4.21 17.94 -13.53
N THR A 14 4.82 17.50 -12.43
CA THR A 14 4.96 16.10 -12.06
C THR A 14 4.14 15.85 -10.79
N HIS A 15 3.31 14.81 -10.80
CA HIS A 15 2.51 14.40 -9.66
C HIS A 15 2.90 12.97 -9.30
N LEU A 16 3.55 12.80 -8.14
CA LEU A 16 3.94 11.49 -7.63
C LEU A 16 3.18 11.18 -6.35
N TYR A 17 2.79 9.93 -6.22
CA TYR A 17 2.05 9.38 -5.09
C TYR A 17 2.83 8.20 -4.53
N VAL A 18 2.78 7.99 -3.21
CA VAL A 18 3.34 6.78 -2.62
C VAL A 18 2.41 5.61 -2.91
N SER A 19 2.94 4.52 -3.45
CA SER A 19 2.19 3.30 -3.71
C SER A 19 1.91 2.52 -2.42
N LEU A 20 0.94 3.01 -1.65
CA LEU A 20 0.35 2.36 -0.48
C LEU A 20 -1.08 1.93 -0.80
N ARG A 21 -1.62 0.99 -0.01
CA ARG A 21 -2.98 0.42 -0.23
C ARG A 21 -3.12 -0.01 -1.69
N CYS A 22 -2.23 -0.91 -2.09
CA CYS A 22 -2.14 -1.40 -3.46
C CYS A 22 -2.04 -2.93 -3.47
N MET A 23 -2.32 -3.51 -4.63
CA MET A 23 -2.07 -4.91 -4.93
C MET A 23 -1.27 -5.05 -6.23
N ASN A 24 -0.59 -6.17 -6.37
CA ASN A 24 -0.01 -6.63 -7.63
C ASN A 24 -0.89 -7.75 -8.18
N ILE A 25 -1.40 -7.59 -9.39
CA ILE A 25 -2.20 -8.62 -10.08
C ILE A 25 -1.24 -9.40 -10.97
N LEU A 26 -1.13 -10.70 -10.72
CA LEU A 26 -0.24 -11.60 -11.42
C LEU A 26 -0.91 -12.20 -12.67
N ASP A 27 -0.10 -12.68 -13.61
CA ASP A 27 -0.57 -13.21 -14.90
C ASP A 27 -1.50 -14.43 -14.75
N ASP A 28 -1.38 -15.17 -13.65
CA ASP A 28 -2.24 -16.31 -13.31
C ASP A 28 -3.58 -15.90 -12.67
N GLY A 29 -3.83 -14.60 -12.54
CA GLY A 29 -5.02 -14.03 -11.92
C GLY A 29 -4.97 -13.95 -10.39
N SER A 30 -3.88 -14.38 -9.75
CA SER A 30 -3.69 -14.18 -8.31
C SER A 30 -3.34 -12.72 -7.98
N CYS A 31 -3.63 -12.31 -6.75
CA CYS A 31 -3.40 -10.94 -6.27
C CYS A 31 -2.53 -10.95 -5.02
N GLU A 32 -1.44 -10.19 -5.03
CA GLU A 32 -0.60 -9.94 -3.85
C GLU A 32 -0.97 -8.59 -3.23
N LEU A 33 -1.41 -8.59 -1.97
CA LEU A 33 -1.77 -7.37 -1.25
C LEU A 33 -0.64 -6.93 -0.33
N TYR A 34 -0.43 -5.62 -0.22
CA TYR A 34 0.63 -5.07 0.61
C TYR A 34 0.09 -4.08 1.65
N ALA A 35 0.50 -4.30 2.91
CA ALA A 35 0.29 -3.38 4.02
C ALA A 35 1.53 -3.34 4.90
N GLY A 36 1.67 -2.26 5.67
CA GLY A 36 2.82 -2.03 6.54
C GLY A 36 2.55 -0.87 7.48
N GLY A 37 3.24 -0.87 8.61
CA GLY A 37 3.19 0.14 9.67
C GLY A 37 4.59 0.60 10.06
N GLY A 38 4.68 1.74 10.73
CA GLY A 38 5.95 2.21 11.28
C GLY A 38 6.11 1.65 12.70
N LEU A 39 7.25 1.03 12.99
CA LEU A 39 7.52 0.50 14.33
C LEU A 39 8.29 1.51 15.17
N LEU A 40 7.78 1.82 16.34
CA LEU A 40 8.44 2.63 17.38
C LEU A 40 8.81 1.75 18.57
N LYS A 41 9.62 2.27 19.50
CA LYS A 41 10.04 1.53 20.69
C LYS A 41 8.84 1.17 21.58
N GLU A 42 7.81 2.00 21.56
CA GLU A 42 6.57 1.87 22.31
C GLU A 42 5.51 1.05 21.56
N SER A 43 5.80 0.56 20.35
CA SER A 43 4.87 -0.25 19.57
C SER A 43 4.57 -1.57 20.26
N GLU A 44 3.29 -1.95 20.25
CA GLU A 44 2.82 -3.24 20.73
C GLU A 44 2.49 -4.14 19.54
N MET A 45 3.11 -5.32 19.47
CA MET A 45 3.00 -6.26 18.35
C MET A 45 1.55 -6.46 17.86
N GLU A 46 0.63 -6.70 18.80
CA GLU A 46 -0.78 -6.94 18.50
C GLU A 46 -1.48 -5.72 17.89
N LYS A 47 -1.10 -4.51 18.30
CA LYS A 47 -1.65 -3.27 17.73
C LYS A 47 -1.15 -3.04 16.31
N GLU A 48 0.13 -3.27 16.08
CA GLU A 48 0.75 -3.13 14.75
C GLU A 48 0.19 -4.16 13.77
N TRP A 49 -0.04 -5.40 14.23
CA TRP A 49 -0.72 -6.42 13.43
C TRP A 49 -2.12 -5.96 13.00
N LYS A 50 -2.96 -5.54 13.95
CA LYS A 50 -4.30 -5.03 13.67
C LYS A 50 -4.29 -3.81 12.76
N GLU A 51 -3.29 -2.94 12.90
CA GLU A 51 -3.11 -1.81 11.98
C GLU A 51 -2.88 -2.30 10.54
N THR A 52 -2.01 -3.30 10.33
CA THR A 52 -1.78 -3.86 8.99
C THR A 52 -3.02 -4.53 8.42
N GLU A 53 -3.78 -5.29 9.22
CA GLU A 53 -5.06 -5.88 8.81
C GLU A 53 -6.08 -4.80 8.42
N ALA A 54 -6.21 -3.75 9.22
CA ALA A 54 -7.11 -2.63 8.94
C ALA A 54 -6.70 -1.87 7.67
N LYS A 55 -5.40 -1.72 7.42
CA LYS A 55 -4.87 -1.13 6.18
C LYS A 55 -5.20 -1.98 4.95
N MET A 56 -5.17 -3.30 5.06
CA MET A 56 -5.52 -4.21 3.96
C MET A 56 -6.99 -4.12 3.55
N GLN A 57 -7.90 -3.78 4.48
CA GLN A 57 -9.34 -3.71 4.19
C GLN A 57 -9.69 -2.79 3.02
N THR A 58 -8.90 -1.74 2.75
CA THR A 58 -9.12 -0.87 1.59
C THR A 58 -9.08 -1.65 0.28
N ILE A 59 -8.10 -2.54 0.09
CA ILE A 59 -7.97 -3.30 -1.16
C ILE A 59 -8.89 -4.52 -1.17
N LEU A 60 -9.11 -5.16 -0.01
CA LEU A 60 -10.09 -6.24 0.08
C LEU A 60 -11.50 -5.76 -0.28
N SER A 61 -11.86 -4.51 0.00
CA SER A 61 -13.19 -3.97 -0.33
C SER A 61 -13.46 -3.78 -1.83
N VAL A 62 -12.44 -3.88 -2.67
CA VAL A 62 -12.55 -3.69 -4.13
C VAL A 62 -12.37 -4.99 -4.94
N LEU A 63 -12.19 -6.12 -4.24
CA LEU A 63 -12.18 -7.47 -4.82
C LEU A 63 -13.59 -8.08 -4.73
#